data_AF-A0A9E1H6Y9-F1
#
_entry.id   AF-A0A9E1H6Y9-F1
#
_cell.length_a   1.000
_cell.length_b   1.000
_cell.length_c   1.000
_cell.angle_alpha   90.00
_cell.angle_beta   90.00
_cell.angle_gamma   90.00
#
_symmetry.space_group_name_H-M   'P 1'
#
loop_
_entity.id
_entity.type
_entity.pdbx_description
1 polymer ?
#
loop_
_entity_poly.entity_id
_entity_poly.type
_entity_poly.pdbx_seq_one_letter_code
_entity_poly.pdbx_strand_id
1 'polypeptide(L)' 'MNKEEFLKRLEELLSDISEEERADALAFYRSYFEDAGIGNEASILEELESPEKVAEVIKKDLGVSETADAET' A
#
# COMPACT_ATOMS: atom_id res chain seq x y z
N MET A 1 9.04 9.87 8.35
CA MET A 1 7.76 9.83 7.61
C MET A 1 6.64 9.71 8.63
N ASN A 2 5.45 10.25 8.38
CA ASN A 2 4.27 10.05 9.23
C ASN A 2 3.21 9.28 8.43
N LYS A 3 2.16 8.77 9.09
CA LYS A 3 1.02 8.09 8.43
C LYS A 3 0.50 8.85 7.21
N GLU A 4 0.24 10.15 7.35
CA GLU A 4 -0.33 10.96 6.25
C GLU A 4 0.60 11.01 5.04
N GLU A 5 1.90 11.21 5.28
CA GLU A 5 2.92 11.19 4.22
C GLU A 5 3.03 9.80 3.59
N PHE A 6 2.89 8.74 4.39
CA PHE A 6 2.90 7.35 3.91
C PHE A 6 1.74 7.06 2.97
N LEU A 7 0.52 7.38 3.40
CA LEU A 7 -0.68 7.17 2.61
C LEU A 7 -0.66 8.02 1.34
N LYS A 8 -0.22 9.28 1.42
CA LYS A 8 -0.09 10.14 0.24
C LYS A 8 0.91 9.58 -0.76
N ARG A 9 2.07 9.10 -0.30
CA ARG A 9 3.06 8.51 -1.19
C ARG A 9 2.58 7.18 -1.79
N LEU A 10 1.90 6.37 -0.99
CA LEU A 10 1.27 5.14 -1.44
C LEU A 10 0.22 5.41 -2.52
N GLU A 11 -0.63 6.42 -2.35
CA GLU A 11 -1.61 6.86 -3.35
C GLU A 11 -0.93 7.19 -4.69
N GLU A 12 0.14 7.99 -4.67
CA GLU A 12 0.88 8.33 -5.89
C GLU A 12 1.45 7.07 -6.57
N LEU A 13 2.02 6.15 -5.81
CA LEU A 13 2.60 4.91 -6.33
C LEU A 13 1.53 3.96 -6.90
N LEU A 14 0.32 3.98 -6.35
CA LEU A 14 -0.84 3.23 -6.82
C LEU A 14 -1.62 3.99 -7.92
N SER A 15 -1.06 5.04 -8.52
CA SER A 15 -1.69 5.71 -9.68
C SER A 15 -1.77 4.81 -10.92
N ASP A 16 -1.02 3.71 -10.94
CA ASP A 16 -0.99 2.70 -12.01
C ASP A 16 -2.21 1.76 -12.01
N ILE A 17 -2.93 1.68 -10.89
CA ILE A 17 -4.10 0.81 -10.74
C ILE A 17 -5.40 1.62 -10.77
N SER A 18 -6.53 0.92 -10.87
CA SER A 18 -7.86 1.53 -10.84
C SER A 18 -8.09 2.33 -9.55
N GLU A 19 -8.88 3.41 -9.65
CA GLU A 19 -9.22 4.24 -8.50
C GLU A 19 -9.89 3.44 -7.38
N GLU A 20 -10.73 2.45 -7.72
CA GLU A 20 -11.38 1.56 -6.75
C GLU A 20 -10.35 0.77 -5.93
N GLU A 21 -9.42 0.08 -6.60
CA GLU A 21 -8.35 -0.70 -5.97
C GLU A 21 -7.42 0.18 -5.12
N ARG A 22 -7.09 1.38 -5.62
CA ARG A 22 -6.30 2.36 -4.87
C ARG A 22 -7.05 2.82 -3.61
N ALA A 23 -8.33 3.13 -3.72
CA ALA A 23 -9.14 3.56 -2.60
C ALA A 23 -9.28 2.46 -1.54
N ASP A 24 -9.47 1.21 -1.98
CA ASP A 24 -9.58 0.05 -1.08
C ASP A 24 -8.25 -0.19 -0.33
N ALA A 25 -7.12 -0.19 -1.05
CA ALA A 25 -5.81 -0.31 -0.44
C ALA A 25 -5.53 0.81 0.57
N LEU A 26 -5.82 2.07 0.22
CA LEU A 26 -5.63 3.19 1.13
C LEU A 26 -6.53 3.09 2.37
N ALA A 27 -7.78 2.61 2.22
CA ALA A 27 -8.69 2.39 3.33
C ALA A 27 -8.17 1.29 4.28
N PHE A 28 -7.64 0.19 3.72
CA PHE A 28 -7.01 -0.88 4.50
C PHE A 28 -5.86 -0.36 5.35
N TYR A 29 -4.87 0.31 4.74
CA TYR A 29 -3.72 0.83 5.49
C TYR A 29 -4.12 1.93 6.47
N ARG A 30 -5.09 2.77 6.11
CA ARG A 30 -5.62 3.78 7.03
C ARG A 30 -6.20 3.13 8.29
N SER A 31 -7.00 2.08 8.14
CA SER A 31 -7.53 1.33 9.28
C SER A 31 -6.42 0.65 10.08
N TYR A 32 -5.37 0.15 9.43
CA TYR A 32 -4.21 -0.45 10.09
C TYR A 32 -3.48 0.55 11.01
N PHE A 33 -3.26 1.78 10.53
CA PHE A 33 -2.70 2.85 11.35
C PHE A 33 -3.65 3.31 12.48
N GLU A 34 -4.97 3.33 12.23
CA GLU A 34 -5.95 3.70 13.25
C GLU A 34 -6.03 2.66 14.38
N ASP A 35 -5.95 1.37 14.07
CA ASP A 35 -5.96 0.27 15.05
C ASP A 35 -4.68 0.27 15.92
N ALA A 36 -3.53 0.56 15.31
CA ALA A 36 -2.28 0.75 16.03
C ALA A 36 -2.33 1.93 17.02
N GLY A 37 -3.13 2.95 16.71
CA GLY A 37 -3.28 4.16 17.50
C GLY A 37 -2.12 5.14 17.35
N ILE A 38 -2.38 6.39 17.75
CA ILE A 38 -1.51 7.58 17.54
C ILE A 38 -0.08 7.43 18.12
N GLY A 39 0.13 6.49 19.05
CA GLY A 39 1.45 6.23 19.64
C GLY A 39 2.31 5.20 18.89
N ASN A 40 1.71 4.36 18.05
CA ASN A 40 2.42 3.23 17.41
C ASN A 40 2.63 3.45 15.90
N GLU A 41 2.26 4.61 15.36
CA GLU A 41 2.45 4.93 13.93
C GLU A 41 3.90 4.74 13.48
N ALA A 42 4.88 5.09 14.32
CA ALA A 42 6.30 4.88 14.02
C ALA A 42 6.66 3.39 13.88
N SER A 43 6.13 2.53 14.76
CA SER A 43 6.36 1.08 14.70
C SER A 43 5.72 0.46 13.46
N ILE A 44 4.52 0.93 13.08
CA ILE A 44 3.88 0.49 11.83
C ILE A 44 4.69 0.92 10.62
N LEU A 45 5.25 2.14 10.61
CA LEU A 45 6.11 2.58 9.51
C LEU A 45 7.40 1.76 9.41
N GLU A 46 7.97 1.33 10.53
CA GLU A 46 9.11 0.41 10.55
C GLU A 46 8.73 -0.97 10.00
N GLU A 47 7.57 -1.51 10.39
CA GLU A 47 7.07 -2.80 9.86
C GLU A 47 6.79 -2.76 8.35
N LEU A 48 6.20 -1.66 7.87
CA LEU A 48 5.87 -1.50 6.46
C LEU A 48 7.10 -1.19 5.59
N GLU A 49 8.25 -0.92 6.21
CA GLU A 49 9.54 -0.55 5.63
C GLU A 49 9.52 0.74 4.78
N SER A 50 8.71 0.78 3.72
CA SER A 50 8.57 1.90 2.78
C SER A 50 7.27 1.81 1.97
N PRO A 51 6.67 2.94 1.58
CA PRO A 51 5.45 2.97 0.76
C PRO A 51 5.65 2.31 -0.61
N GLU A 52 6.87 2.36 -1.14
CA GLU A 52 7.27 1.70 -2.40
C GLU A 52 7.10 0.19 -2.31
N LYS A 53 7.59 -0.41 -1.21
CA LYS A 53 7.50 -1.85 -0.99
C LYS A 53 6.06 -2.31 -0.89
N VAL A 54 5.26 -1.56 -0.14
CA VAL A 54 3.82 -1.81 0.00
C VAL A 54 3.10 -1.69 -1.35
N ALA A 55 3.40 -0.65 -2.12
CA ALA A 55 2.81 -0.47 -3.45
C ALA A 55 3.15 -1.63 -4.40
N GLU A 56 4.40 -2.11 -4.39
CA GLU A 56 4.81 -3.28 -5.17
C GLU A 56 4.02 -4.54 -4.77
N VAL A 57 3.84 -4.77 -3.47
CA VAL A 57 3.07 -5.92 -2.96
C VAL A 57 1.62 -5.84 -3.41
N ILE A 58 0.96 -4.69 -3.27
CA ILE A 58 -0.43 -4.49 -3.69
C ILE A 58 -0.56 -4.73 -5.20
N LYS A 59 0.29 -4.10 -6.02
CA LYS A 59 0.27 -4.30 -7.47
C LYS A 59 0.45 -5.77 -7.86
N LYS A 60 1.33 -6.48 -7.15
CA LYS A 60 1.55 -7.91 -7.38
C LYS A 60 0.34 -8.76 -6.98
N ASP A 61 -0.30 -8.46 -5.84
CA ASP A 61 -1.47 -9.16 -5.32
C ASP A 61 -2.68 -9.00 -6.27
N LEU A 62 -2.84 -7.80 -6.82
CA LEU A 62 -3.85 -7.47 -7.84
C LEU A 62 -3.55 -8.05 -9.22
N GLY A 63 -2.44 -8.77 -9.40
CA GLY A 63 -2.05 -9.32 -10.70
C GLY A 63 -1.67 -8.26 -11.74
N VAL A 64 -1.30 -7.05 -11.31
CA VAL A 64 -0.77 -5.98 -12.17
C VAL A 64 0.69 -6.25 -12.57
N SER A 65 1.23 -7.40 -12.17
CA SER A 65 2.37 -8.02 -12.85
C SER A 65 1.88 -8.63 -14.17
N GLU A 66 2.34 -8.06 -15.28
CA GLU A 66 2.33 -8.64 -16.63
C GLU A 66 1.76 -10.07 -16.72
N THR A 67 0.66 -10.19 -17.46
CA THR A 67 0.27 -11.45 -18.08
C THR A 67 1.39 -11.91 -19.02
N ALA A 68 2.36 -12.65 -18.49
CA ALA A 68 3.27 -13.55 -19.17
C ALA A 68 3.82 -14.46 -18.06
N ASP A 69 3.30 -15.67 -17.82
CA ASP A 69 3.32 -16.83 -18.70
C ASP A 69 2.40 -17.87 -18.01
N ALA A 70 1.18 -18.12 -18.50
CA ALA A 70 0.83 -19.25 -19.37
C ALA A 70 1.83 -20.43 -19.39
N GLU A 71 1.40 -21.59 -18.89
CA GLU A 71 1.74 -22.94 -19.37
C GLU A 71 3.23 -23.34 -19.53
N THR A 72 3.73 -24.22 -18.64
CA THR A 72 4.11 -25.64 -18.93
C THR A 72 4.65 -26.32 -17.68
#